data_AF-A0A847GRB2-F1
#
_entry.id   AF-A0A847GRB2-F1
#
_cell.length_a   1.000
_cell.length_b   1.000
_cell.length_c   1.000
_cell.angle_alpha   90.00
_cell.angle_beta   90.00
_cell.angle_gamma   90.00
#
_symmetry.space_group_name_H-M   'P 1'
#
loop_
_entity.id
_entity.type
_entity.pdbx_description
1 polymer ?
#
loop_
_entity_poly.entity_id
_entity_poly.type
_entity_poly.pdbx_seq_one_letter_code
_entity_poly.pdbx_strand_id
1 'polypeptide(L)' 'MTDKQREQLKRWRTANRWAPNQLRHAAGTEIRKRFGLEGTQVALGRSKANVTEIYAERDLSKAMEIARQAGSSSRQKRG' A
#
# COMPACT_ATOMS: atom_id res chain seq x y z
N MET A 1 -31.41 -13.53 20.08
CA MET A 1 -30.89 -12.76 18.94
C MET A 1 -31.83 -13.00 17.76
N THR A 2 -32.46 -11.95 17.24
CA THR A 2 -33.44 -12.05 16.14
C THR A 2 -32.74 -12.34 14.80
N ASP A 3 -33.46 -12.86 13.82
CA ASP A 3 -32.93 -13.11 12.46
C ASP A 3 -32.40 -11.84 11.81
N LYS A 4 -33.09 -10.72 12.03
CA LYS A 4 -32.67 -9.40 11.54
C LYS A 4 -31.31 -8.99 12.14
N GLN A 5 -31.08 -9.24 13.43
CA GLN A 5 -29.80 -8.97 14.09
C GLN A 5 -28.69 -9.90 13.57
N ARG A 6 -29.01 -11.17 13.25
CA ARG A 6 -28.04 -12.12 12.67
C ARG A 6 -27.58 -11.68 11.28
N GLU A 7 -28.50 -11.24 10.44
CA GLU A 7 -28.18 -10.72 9.10
C GLU A 7 -27.37 -9.42 9.16
N GLN A 8 -27.70 -8.53 10.10
CA GLN A 8 -26.94 -7.30 10.29
C GLN A 8 -25.50 -7.58 10.74
N LEU A 9 -25.32 -8.54 11.65
CA LEU A 9 -24.00 -8.98 12.10
C LEU A 9 -23.18 -9.61 10.96
N LYS A 10 -23.83 -10.43 10.12
CA LYS A 10 -23.19 -11.06 8.96
C LYS A 10 -22.69 -10.01 7.97
N ARG A 11 -23.52 -9.02 7.63
CA ARG A 11 -23.13 -7.90 6.75
C ARG A 11 -21.97 -7.09 7.33
N TRP A 12 -22.01 -6.78 8.63
CA TRP A 12 -20.95 -6.05 9.29
C TRP A 12 -19.62 -6.81 9.25
N ARG A 13 -19.63 -8.12 9.52
CA ARG A 13 -18.43 -8.98 9.45
C ARG A 13 -17.85 -9.04 8.04
N THR A 14 -18.69 -9.15 7.01
CA THR A 14 -18.23 -9.15 5.62
C THR A 14 -17.60 -7.80 5.25
N ALA A 15 -18.22 -6.69 5.63
CA ALA A 15 -17.72 -5.35 5.29
C ALA A 15 -16.45 -4.95 6.05
N ASN A 16 -16.28 -5.41 7.30
CA ASN A 16 -15.18 -5.03 8.18
C ASN A 16 -14.08 -6.10 8.26
N ARG A 17 -14.07 -7.06 7.33
CA ARG A 17 -13.04 -8.09 7.31
C ARG A 17 -11.69 -7.44 6.98
N TRP A 18 -10.74 -7.61 7.88
CA TRP A 18 -9.36 -7.20 7.67
C TRP A 18 -8.57 -8.30 6.94
N ALA A 19 -7.71 -7.91 6.00
CA ALA A 19 -6.78 -8.81 5.32
C ALA A 19 -5.40 -8.13 5.17
N PRO A 20 -4.27 -8.84 5.36
CA PRO A 20 -2.93 -8.24 5.31
C PRO A 20 -2.64 -7.41 4.04
N ASN A 21 -3.17 -7.85 2.89
CA ASN A 21 -3.01 -7.15 1.61
C ASN A 21 -3.61 -5.73 1.61
N GLN A 22 -4.55 -5.41 2.50
CA GLN A 22 -5.09 -4.05 2.63
C GLN A 22 -4.00 -3.03 3.01
N LEU A 23 -3.00 -3.42 3.80
CA LEU A 23 -1.85 -2.55 4.11
C LEU A 23 -1.04 -2.23 2.84
N ARG A 24 -0.79 -3.25 2.01
CA ARG A 24 -0.07 -3.09 0.74
C ARG A 24 -0.84 -2.21 -0.24
N HIS A 25 -2.17 -2.37 -0.34
CA HIS A 25 -3.02 -1.53 -1.17
C HIS A 25 -3.10 -0.08 -0.66
N ALA A 26 -3.19 0.11 0.66
CA ALA A 26 -3.18 1.43 1.27
C ALA A 26 -1.84 2.15 1.01
N ALA A 27 -0.71 1.47 1.23
CA ALA A 27 0.61 2.00 0.92
C ALA A 27 0.77 2.33 -0.58
N GLY A 28 0.36 1.42 -1.47
CA GLY A 28 0.40 1.66 -2.92
C GLY A 28 -0.45 2.86 -3.35
N THR A 29 -1.60 3.07 -2.73
CA THR A 29 -2.47 4.24 -3.00
C THR A 29 -1.78 5.54 -2.58
N GLU A 30 -1.17 5.57 -1.41
CA GLU A 30 -0.48 6.76 -0.89
C GLU A 30 0.78 7.10 -1.71
N ILE A 31 1.56 6.08 -2.06
CA ILE A 31 2.76 6.23 -2.90
C ILE A 31 2.36 6.73 -4.29
N ARG A 32 1.28 6.20 -4.89
CA ARG A 32 0.80 6.64 -6.21
C ARG A 32 0.41 8.11 -6.23
N LYS A 33 -0.23 8.61 -5.16
CA LYS A 33 -0.60 10.03 -5.05
C LYS A 33 0.62 10.95 -5.01
N ARG A 34 1.72 10.50 -4.42
CA ARG A 34 2.93 11.31 -4.17
C ARG A 34 3.99 11.18 -5.26
N PHE A 35 4.13 9.99 -5.84
CA PHE A 35 5.26 9.62 -6.71
C PHE A 35 4.82 9.04 -8.07
N GLY A 36 3.51 9.03 -8.35
CA GLY A 36 2.99 8.52 -9.61
C GLY A 36 3.09 6.99 -9.76
N LEU A 37 2.88 6.55 -11.00
CA LEU A 37 2.82 5.12 -11.33
C LEU A 37 4.18 4.42 -11.21
N GLU A 38 5.25 5.07 -11.68
CA GLU A 38 6.62 4.55 -11.64
C GLU A 38 7.08 4.35 -10.19
N GLY A 39 6.91 5.35 -9.32
CA GLY A 39 7.26 5.23 -7.90
C GLY A 39 6.49 4.12 -7.17
N THR A 40 5.24 3.87 -7.56
CA THR A 40 4.44 2.76 -7.01
C THR A 40 4.92 1.40 -7.49
N GLN A 41 5.32 1.28 -8.75
CA GLN A 41 5.88 0.03 -9.31
C GLN A 41 7.18 -0.33 -8.60
N VAL A 42 8.08 0.64 -8.47
CA VAL A 42 9.35 0.51 -7.77
C VAL A 42 9.14 0.15 -6.30
N ALA A 43 8.32 0.92 -5.57
CA ALA A 43 8.11 0.70 -4.14
C ALA A 43 7.35 -0.60 -3.81
N LEU A 44 6.50 -1.10 -4.72
CA LEU A 44 5.84 -2.40 -4.56
C LEU A 44 6.69 -3.55 -5.13
N GLY A 45 7.88 -3.30 -5.69
CA GLY A 45 8.74 -4.35 -6.24
C GLY A 45 8.18 -5.01 -7.50
N ARG A 46 7.36 -4.30 -8.27
CA ARG A 46 6.92 -4.74 -9.61
C ARG A 46 7.87 -4.14 -10.65
N SER A 47 9.06 -4.72 -10.79
CA SER A 47 9.93 -4.43 -11.93
C SER A 47 9.31 -5.04 -13.19
N LYS A 48 9.19 -4.26 -14.27
CA LYS A 48 9.08 -4.88 -15.60
C LYS A 48 10.40 -5.62 -15.84
N ALA A 49 10.36 -6.84 -16.36
CA ALA A 49 11.53 -7.71 -16.52
C ALA A 49 12.66 -7.18 -17.43
N ASN A 50 12.56 -5.96 -17.96
CA ASN A 50 13.52 -5.33 -18.90
C ASN A 50 14.24 -4.11 -18.29
N VAL A 51 14.46 -4.08 -16.98
CA VAL A 51 15.20 -3.00 -16.32
C VAL A 51 16.70 -3.29 -16.47
N THR A 52 17.39 -2.50 -17.30
CA THR A 52 18.86 -2.55 -17.41
C THR A 52 19.49 -2.11 -16.08
N GLU A 53 20.74 -2.52 -15.81
CA GLU A 53 21.44 -2.32 -14.53
C GLU A 53 21.35 -0.87 -13.99
N ILE A 54 21.49 0.13 -14.87
CA ILE A 54 21.36 1.56 -14.54
C ILE A 54 19.96 1.90 -13.98
N TYR A 55 18.90 1.33 -14.56
CA TYR A 55 17.55 1.56 -14.04
C TYR A 55 17.33 0.81 -12.72
N ALA A 56 18.00 -0.30 -12.47
CA ALA A 56 17.90 -1.02 -11.20
C ALA A 56 18.47 -0.20 -10.03
N GLU A 57 19.65 0.41 -10.21
CA GLU A 57 20.26 1.29 -9.20
C GLU A 57 19.42 2.56 -8.94
N ARG A 58 18.88 3.14 -10.01
CA ARG A 58 17.98 4.31 -9.92
C ARG A 58 16.69 3.96 -9.17
N ASP A 59 16.10 2.81 -9.47
CA ASP A 59 14.88 2.32 -8.83
C ASP A 59 15.12 2.00 -7.35
N LEU A 60 16.27 1.41 -6.99
CA LEU A 60 16.68 1.21 -5.61
C LEU A 60 16.77 2.53 -4.84
N SER A 61 17.45 3.52 -5.41
CA SER A 61 17.58 4.86 -4.81
C SER A 61 16.19 5.51 -4.62
N LYS A 62 15.30 5.37 -5.61
CA LYS A 62 13.94 5.89 -5.53
C LYS A 62 13.08 5.14 -4.51
N ALA A 63 13.22 3.82 -4.41
CA ALA A 63 12.54 3.00 -3.42
C ALA A 63 12.92 3.41 -2.00
N MET A 64 14.22 3.67 -1.76
CA MET A 64 14.71 4.15 -0.47
C MET A 64 14.14 5.52 -0.11
N GLU A 65 14.10 6.46 -1.07
CA GLU A 65 13.48 7.77 -0.86
C GLU A 65 11.99 7.64 -0.50
N ILE A 66 11.25 6.82 -1.24
CA ILE A 66 9.82 6.58 -1.02
C ILE A 66 9.60 5.94 0.35
N ALA A 67 10.39 4.92 0.72
CA ALA A 67 10.31 4.25 2.01
C ALA A 67 10.55 5.23 3.17
N ARG A 68 11.54 6.12 3.02
CA ARG A 68 11.82 7.18 4.01
C ARG A 68 10.61 8.11 4.19
N GLN A 69 10.04 8.63 3.10
CA GLN A 69 8.93 9.57 3.17
C GLN A 69 7.60 8.93 3.63
N ALA A 70 7.34 7.69 3.19
CA ALA A 70 6.16 6.93 3.57
C ALA A 70 6.22 6.50 5.05
N GLY A 71 7.39 6.09 5.54
CA GLY A 71 7.63 5.74 6.94
C GLY A 71 7.50 6.93 7.89
N SER A 72 7.95 8.13 7.50
CA SER A 72 7.75 9.35 8.30
C SER A 72 6.27 9.78 8.37
N SER A 73 5.50 9.55 7.31
CA SER A 73 4.09 9.95 7.24
C SER A 73 3.16 9.06 8.08
N SER A 74 3.51 7.79 8.29
CA SER A 74 2.77 6.89 9.18
C SER A 74 3.08 7.13 10.67
N ARG A 75 4.17 7.84 10.98
CA ARG A 75 4.55 8.25 12.33
C ARG A 75 3.80 9.52 12.78
N GLN A 76 3.50 10.44 11.85
CA GLN A 76 2.80 11.70 12.14
C GLN A 76 1.30 11.53 12.50
N LYS A 77 0.66 10.42 12.09
CA LYS A 77 -0.79 10.16 12.35
C LYS A 77 -1.07 9.42 13.67
N ARG A 78 -0.08 9.26 14.54
CA ARG A 78 -0.20 8.63 15.88
C ARG A 78 0.18 9.61 17.01
N GLY A 79 -0.28 10.85 16.89
CA GLY A 79 -0.20 11.88 17.92
C GLY A 79 -1.57 12.50 18.14
#